data_AF-A0A090WLV2-F1
#
_entry.id   AF-A0A090WLV2-F1
#
_cell.length_a   1.000
_cell.length_b   1.000
_cell.length_c   1.000
_cell.angle_alpha   90.00
_cell.angle_beta   90.00
_cell.angle_gamma   90.00
#
_symmetry.space_group_name_H-M   'P 1'
#
loop_
_entity.id
_entity.type
_entity.pdbx_description
1 polymer ?
#
loop_
_entity_poly.entity_id
_entity_poly.type
_entity_poly.pdbx_seq_one_letter_code
_entity_poly.pdbx_strand_id
1 'polypeptide(L)'
;MKKRILINALLMFVLFTSCNNKVEKKPMVNTKEVVKTELKFTNDQFYDKDGKFLEEKAKDALIEMLEYHNYPVFDGLREKIWLTDYNKGDYANLGLASVMFVNNEDDRYMLMDIFLLPGQMLGEHMHFAAENNPAKMEGWLIRHGKSYVAGVGENNRDQFPQVVVPKTHWTVR
;
A
#
# COMPACT_ATOMS: atom_id res chain seq x y z
N MET A 1 -5.44 43.54 68.99
CA MET A 1 -4.55 43.77 67.84
C MET A 1 -4.85 42.72 66.77
N LYS A 2 -5.35 43.16 65.60
CA LYS A 2 -5.71 42.30 64.47
C LYS A 2 -4.44 41.92 63.68
N LYS A 3 -4.25 40.64 63.36
CA LYS A 3 -3.43 40.22 62.21
C LYS A 3 -4.28 39.32 61.32
N ARG A 4 -4.66 39.88 60.18
CA ARG A 4 -5.24 39.18 59.03
C ARG A 4 -4.08 38.70 58.17
N ILE A 5 -4.08 37.44 57.74
CA ILE A 5 -3.33 37.03 56.55
C ILE A 5 -4.31 36.27 55.65
N LEU A 6 -4.48 36.83 54.45
CA LEU A 6 -5.42 36.46 53.41
C LEU A 6 -5.05 35.10 52.80
N ILE A 7 -6.07 34.28 52.56
CA ILE A 7 -6.03 33.16 51.61
C ILE A 7 -6.15 33.77 50.21
N ASN A 8 -5.11 33.65 49.39
CA ASN A 8 -5.16 33.99 47.97
C ASN A 8 -5.87 32.86 47.21
N ALA A 9 -7.15 33.09 46.86
CA ALA A 9 -7.84 32.28 45.87
C ALA A 9 -7.31 32.67 44.47
N LEU A 10 -6.57 31.77 43.83
CA LEU A 10 -6.13 31.93 42.45
C LEU A 10 -7.31 31.62 41.52
N LEU A 11 -8.05 32.67 41.12
CA LEU A 11 -9.08 32.60 40.09
C LEU A 11 -8.41 32.43 38.71
N MET A 12 -8.45 31.22 38.15
CA MET A 12 -8.11 30.99 36.75
C MET A 12 -9.23 31.54 35.85
N PHE A 13 -9.04 32.75 35.33
CA PHE A 13 -9.86 33.30 34.25
C PHE A 13 -9.53 32.56 32.95
N VAL A 14 -10.42 31.68 32.50
CA VAL A 14 -10.38 31.15 31.14
C VAL A 14 -10.90 32.24 30.20
N LEU A 15 -9.98 32.95 29.55
CA LEU A 15 -10.30 33.84 28.44
C LEU A 15 -10.61 33.00 27.21
N PHE A 16 -11.90 32.83 26.89
CA PHE A 16 -12.31 32.44 25.55
C PHE A 16 -12.10 33.63 24.60
N THR A 17 -10.91 33.71 24.00
CA THR A 17 -10.71 34.55 22.82
C THR A 17 -11.44 33.91 21.64
N SER A 18 -12.63 34.41 21.34
CA SER A 18 -13.34 34.12 20.09
C SER A 18 -12.54 34.68 18.93
N CYS A 19 -11.68 33.85 18.31
CA CYS A 19 -11.06 34.18 17.03
C CYS A 19 -12.15 34.26 15.97
N ASN A 20 -12.56 35.48 15.64
CA ASN A 20 -13.45 35.79 14.53
C ASN A 20 -12.63 35.69 13.22
N ASN A 21 -12.30 34.47 12.80
CA ASN A 21 -11.68 34.24 11.51
C ASN A 21 -12.75 34.42 10.44
N LYS A 22 -12.77 35.60 9.81
CA LYS A 22 -13.41 35.77 8.51
C LYS A 22 -12.79 34.76 7.57
N VAL A 23 -13.53 33.71 7.25
CA VAL A 23 -13.18 32.75 6.21
C VAL A 23 -13.23 33.50 4.89
N GLU A 24 -12.08 33.96 4.41
CA GLU A 24 -11.95 34.33 3.00
C GLU A 24 -12.23 33.06 2.20
N LYS A 25 -13.36 33.07 1.48
CA LYS A 25 -13.66 32.04 0.47
C LYS A 25 -12.59 32.15 -0.61
N LYS A 26 -11.53 31.35 -0.51
CA LYS A 26 -10.72 31.00 -1.68
C LYS A 26 -11.68 30.46 -2.74
N PRO A 27 -11.55 30.88 -4.01
CA PRO A 27 -12.38 30.32 -5.06
C PRO A 27 -12.16 28.80 -5.05
N MET A 28 -13.26 28.04 -4.96
CA MET A 28 -13.25 26.62 -5.28
C MET A 28 -12.65 26.53 -6.68
N VAL A 29 -11.41 26.06 -6.75
CA VAL A 29 -10.87 25.53 -8.00
C VAL A 29 -11.88 24.47 -8.39
N ASN A 30 -12.54 24.71 -9.52
CA ASN A 30 -13.47 23.78 -10.12
C ASN A 30 -12.63 22.58 -10.55
N THR A 31 -12.43 21.63 -9.65
CA THR A 31 -11.75 20.38 -9.94
C THR A 31 -12.68 19.67 -10.91
N LYS A 32 -12.41 19.82 -12.22
CA LYS A 32 -12.95 18.92 -13.22
C LYS A 32 -12.69 17.52 -12.67
N GLU A 33 -13.74 16.75 -12.38
CA GLU A 33 -13.60 15.33 -12.13
C GLU A 33 -12.83 14.76 -13.31
N VAL A 34 -11.56 14.45 -13.09
CA VAL A 34 -10.76 13.74 -14.08
C VAL A 34 -11.37 12.35 -14.08
N VAL A 35 -12.19 12.07 -15.09
CA VAL A 35 -12.73 10.74 -15.33
C VAL A 35 -11.53 9.83 -15.56
N LYS A 36 -11.16 9.10 -14.51
CA LYS A 36 -10.05 8.17 -14.51
C LYS A 36 -10.45 6.93 -15.30
N THR A 37 -9.85 6.73 -16.47
CA THR A 37 -10.04 5.53 -17.28
C THR A 37 -9.55 4.30 -16.53
N GLU A 38 -10.19 3.15 -16.73
CA GLU A 38 -9.77 1.89 -16.11
C GLU A 38 -8.31 1.53 -16.50
N LEU A 39 -7.49 1.18 -15.51
CA LEU A 39 -6.13 0.70 -15.76
C LEU A 39 -6.17 -0.73 -16.30
N LYS A 40 -5.43 -0.98 -17.38
CA LYS A 40 -5.34 -2.31 -17.98
C LYS A 40 -3.94 -2.60 -18.49
N PHE A 41 -3.39 -3.72 -18.06
CA PHE A 41 -2.08 -4.21 -18.49
C PHE A 41 -2.22 -5.60 -19.11
N THR A 42 -1.42 -5.90 -20.11
CA THR A 42 -1.35 -7.22 -20.75
C THR A 42 0.01 -7.85 -20.48
N ASN A 43 0.04 -9.18 -20.35
CA ASN A 43 1.27 -9.88 -19.99
C ASN A 43 2.40 -9.62 -20.99
N ASP A 44 2.09 -9.54 -22.29
CA ASP A 44 3.04 -9.29 -23.37
C ASP A 44 3.83 -7.98 -23.20
N GLN A 45 3.31 -6.99 -22.46
CA GLN A 45 4.03 -5.73 -22.19
C GLN A 45 5.30 -5.95 -21.35
N PHE A 46 5.36 -7.05 -20.61
CA PHE A 46 6.39 -7.31 -19.61
C PHE A 46 7.47 -8.29 -20.07
N TYR A 47 7.41 -8.75 -21.31
CA TYR A 47 8.37 -9.71 -21.84
C TYR A 47 8.88 -9.29 -23.21
N ASP A 48 10.14 -9.58 -23.50
CA ASP A 48 10.64 -9.47 -24.87
C ASP A 48 10.21 -10.68 -25.72
N LYS A 49 10.60 -10.66 -27.00
CA LYS A 49 10.32 -11.73 -27.96
C LYS A 49 10.87 -13.10 -27.55
N ASP A 50 11.87 -13.13 -26.67
CA ASP A 50 12.52 -14.35 -26.20
C ASP A 50 11.94 -14.81 -24.84
N GLY A 51 10.90 -14.11 -24.34
CA GLY A 51 10.24 -14.41 -23.08
C GLY A 51 11.01 -13.95 -21.85
N LYS A 52 12.01 -13.06 -22.02
CA LYS A 52 12.75 -12.49 -20.89
C LYS A 52 11.93 -11.39 -20.24
N PHE A 53 11.84 -11.42 -18.92
CA PHE A 53 11.13 -10.42 -18.14
C PHE A 53 11.80 -9.03 -18.24
N LEU A 54 10.98 -8.02 -18.50
CA LEU A 54 11.37 -6.63 -18.70
C LEU A 54 11.02 -5.82 -17.45
N GLU A 55 11.91 -5.84 -16.46
CA GLU A 55 11.69 -5.17 -15.16
C GLU A 55 11.34 -3.68 -15.29
N GLU A 56 11.99 -2.96 -16.20
CA GLU A 56 11.71 -1.54 -16.41
C GLU A 56 10.30 -1.28 -16.95
N LYS A 57 9.74 -2.19 -17.77
CA LYS A 57 8.34 -2.11 -18.21
C LYS A 57 7.37 -2.40 -17.08
N ALA A 58 7.71 -3.33 -16.20
CA ALA A 58 6.94 -3.58 -14.99
C ALA A 58 6.96 -2.36 -14.04
N LYS A 59 8.10 -1.70 -13.87
CA LYS A 59 8.19 -0.43 -13.12
C LYS A 59 7.39 0.69 -13.77
N ASP A 60 7.39 0.80 -15.10
CA ASP A 60 6.57 1.81 -15.80
C ASP A 60 5.07 1.62 -15.50
N ALA A 61 4.55 0.39 -15.63
CA ALA A 61 3.17 0.07 -15.30
C ALA A 61 2.84 0.32 -13.82
N LEU A 62 3.78 0.02 -12.92
CA LEU A 62 3.63 0.31 -11.51
C LEU A 62 3.53 1.82 -11.26
N ILE A 63 4.43 2.63 -11.80
CA ILE A 63 4.40 4.09 -11.64
C ILE A 63 3.09 4.67 -12.19
N GLU A 64 2.62 4.20 -13.35
CA GLU A 64 1.31 4.59 -13.89
C GLU A 64 0.17 4.31 -12.90
N MET A 65 0.17 3.13 -12.27
CA MET A 65 -0.82 2.78 -11.25
C MET A 65 -0.69 3.62 -9.97
N LEU A 66 0.52 3.93 -9.53
CA LEU A 66 0.76 4.77 -8.36
C LEU A 66 0.23 6.20 -8.60
N GLU A 67 0.53 6.77 -9.76
CA GLU A 67 0.01 8.07 -10.17
C GLU A 67 -1.51 8.07 -10.28
N TYR A 68 -2.09 7.02 -10.88
CA TYR A 68 -3.53 6.81 -10.96
C TYR A 68 -4.19 6.85 -9.57
N HIS A 69 -3.56 6.28 -8.54
CA HIS A 69 -4.09 6.28 -7.18
C HIS A 69 -3.71 7.49 -6.34
N ASN A 70 -3.02 8.48 -6.91
CA ASN A 70 -2.44 9.62 -6.18
C ASN A 70 -1.54 9.16 -5.02
N TYR A 71 -0.86 8.01 -5.19
CA TYR A 71 0.15 7.55 -4.25
C TYR A 71 1.32 8.54 -4.23
N PRO A 72 1.94 8.82 -3.07
CA PRO A 72 3.06 9.76 -2.97
C PRO A 72 4.30 9.19 -3.65
N VAL A 73 4.50 9.54 -4.92
CA VAL A 73 5.73 9.28 -5.66
C VAL A 73 6.81 10.26 -5.18
N PHE A 74 7.96 9.74 -4.76
CA PHE A 74 9.08 10.51 -4.20
C PHE A 74 10.39 10.15 -4.90
N ASP A 75 11.37 11.04 -4.81
CA ASP A 75 12.70 10.83 -5.39
C ASP A 75 13.35 9.56 -4.82
N GLY A 76 13.81 8.66 -5.71
CA GLY A 76 14.37 7.37 -5.30
C GLY A 76 13.36 6.24 -5.16
N LEU A 77 12.05 6.48 -5.35
CA LEU A 77 11.03 5.42 -5.25
C LEU A 77 11.26 4.33 -6.30
N ARG A 78 11.52 4.71 -7.55
CA ARG A 78 11.66 3.77 -8.68
C ARG A 78 12.82 2.80 -8.47
N GLU A 79 13.91 3.29 -7.92
CA GLU A 79 15.13 2.52 -7.62
C GLU A 79 14.91 1.57 -6.45
N LYS A 80 14.02 1.91 -5.51
CA LYS A 80 13.66 1.08 -4.36
C LYS A 80 12.61 0.02 -4.67
N ILE A 81 11.94 0.09 -5.81
CA ILE A 81 10.96 -0.92 -6.21
C ILE A 81 11.71 -2.24 -6.45
N TRP A 82 11.42 -3.21 -5.59
CA TRP A 82 11.73 -4.62 -5.84
C TRP A 82 10.52 -5.27 -6.50
N LEU A 83 10.77 -6.09 -7.52
CA LEU A 83 9.70 -6.79 -8.24
C LEU A 83 10.11 -8.21 -8.61
N THR A 84 9.11 -9.06 -8.81
CA THR A 84 9.29 -10.44 -9.25
C THR A 84 8.07 -10.92 -10.03
N ASP A 85 8.31 -11.74 -11.05
CA ASP A 85 7.29 -12.55 -11.72
C ASP A 85 7.34 -14.02 -11.27
N TYR A 86 8.10 -14.31 -10.20
CA TYR A 86 8.37 -15.66 -9.70
C TYR A 86 8.95 -16.62 -10.74
N ASN A 87 9.58 -16.09 -11.80
CA ASN A 87 10.02 -16.83 -12.98
C ASN A 87 8.88 -17.62 -13.66
N LYS A 88 7.65 -17.11 -13.56
CA LYS A 88 6.45 -17.75 -14.14
C LYS A 88 6.11 -17.24 -15.53
N GLY A 89 6.68 -16.11 -15.94
CA GLY A 89 6.38 -15.51 -17.24
C GLY A 89 4.96 -14.99 -17.38
N ASP A 90 4.33 -14.63 -16.25
CA ASP A 90 2.93 -14.24 -16.17
C ASP A 90 2.75 -13.05 -15.22
N TYR A 91 3.67 -12.08 -15.27
CA TYR A 91 3.70 -10.94 -14.35
C TYR A 91 2.36 -10.22 -14.24
N ALA A 92 1.61 -10.03 -15.34
CA ALA A 92 0.32 -9.31 -15.28
C ALA A 92 -0.70 -9.99 -14.35
N ASN A 93 -0.66 -11.31 -14.22
CA ASN A 93 -1.60 -12.09 -13.42
C ASN A 93 -0.99 -12.64 -12.13
N LEU A 94 0.32 -12.89 -12.09
CA LEU A 94 1.05 -13.47 -10.97
C LEU A 94 2.41 -12.80 -10.80
N GLY A 95 2.54 -12.00 -9.76
CA GLY A 95 3.75 -11.26 -9.49
C GLY A 95 3.62 -10.40 -8.24
N LEU A 96 4.70 -9.71 -7.91
CA LEU A 96 4.73 -8.80 -6.77
C LEU A 96 5.67 -7.65 -7.10
N ALA A 97 5.27 -6.44 -6.70
CA ALA A 97 6.19 -5.34 -6.50
C ALA A 97 6.08 -4.83 -5.06
N SER A 98 7.17 -4.32 -4.52
CA SER A 98 7.21 -3.81 -3.14
C SER A 98 8.29 -2.76 -2.95
N VAL A 99 8.11 -1.95 -1.91
CA VAL A 99 9.12 -1.04 -1.40
C VAL A 99 9.24 -1.29 0.10
N MET A 100 10.43 -1.70 0.53
CA MET A 100 10.77 -1.83 1.94
C MET A 100 11.15 -0.45 2.50
N PHE A 101 10.47 -0.01 3.56
CA PHE A 101 10.81 1.23 4.26
C PHE A 101 11.63 0.97 5.52
N VAL A 102 11.21 -0.02 6.32
CA VAL A 102 11.90 -0.40 7.55
C VAL A 102 11.92 -1.92 7.66
N ASN A 103 13.07 -2.46 8.01
CA ASN A 103 13.24 -3.83 8.46
C ASN A 103 14.16 -3.81 9.69
N ASN A 104 13.55 -3.70 10.88
CA ASN A 104 14.28 -3.58 12.14
C ASN A 104 14.27 -4.93 12.85
N GLU A 105 15.44 -5.57 12.92
CA GLU A 105 15.62 -6.89 13.52
C GLU A 105 15.65 -6.82 15.06
N ASP A 106 16.22 -5.75 15.63
CA ASP A 106 16.36 -5.56 17.08
C ASP A 106 14.99 -5.41 17.75
N ASP A 107 14.16 -4.52 17.19
CA ASP A 107 12.79 -4.23 17.68
C ASP A 107 11.71 -5.09 17.00
N ARG A 108 12.10 -5.93 16.03
CA ARG A 108 11.26 -6.91 15.34
C ARG A 108 10.00 -6.34 14.68
N TYR A 109 10.18 -5.29 13.87
CA TYR A 109 9.08 -4.76 13.06
C TYR A 109 9.52 -4.41 11.65
N MET A 110 8.56 -4.48 10.74
CA MET A 110 8.75 -4.22 9.32
C MET A 110 7.68 -3.26 8.82
N LEU A 111 8.08 -2.35 7.94
CA LEU A 111 7.16 -1.53 7.15
C LEU A 111 7.51 -1.68 5.67
N MET A 112 6.55 -2.17 4.90
CA MET A 112 6.65 -2.35 3.46
C MET A 112 5.34 -1.91 2.82
N ASP A 113 5.43 -1.23 1.69
CA ASP A 113 4.29 -1.15 0.77
C ASP A 113 4.41 -2.26 -0.27
N ILE A 114 3.28 -2.94 -0.51
CA ILE A 114 3.13 -3.96 -1.54
C ILE A 114 2.18 -3.43 -2.61
N PHE A 115 2.55 -3.67 -3.86
CA PHE A 115 1.80 -3.22 -5.02
C PHE A 115 1.42 -4.40 -5.89
N LEU A 116 0.15 -4.43 -6.27
CA LEU A 116 -0.42 -5.40 -7.20
C LEU A 116 -1.08 -4.62 -8.34
N LEU A 117 -0.73 -4.96 -9.58
CA LEU A 117 -1.45 -4.47 -10.76
C LEU A 117 -2.92 -4.92 -10.71
N PRO A 118 -3.84 -4.23 -11.42
CA PRO A 118 -5.24 -4.65 -11.50
C PRO A 118 -5.39 -6.13 -11.88
N GLY A 119 -5.98 -6.92 -10.99
CA GLY A 119 -6.20 -8.36 -11.19
C GLY A 119 -4.98 -9.26 -10.93
N GLN A 120 -3.82 -8.70 -10.56
CA GLN A 120 -2.62 -9.46 -10.25
C GLN A 120 -2.74 -10.17 -8.90
N MET A 121 -2.26 -11.41 -8.83
CA MET A 121 -2.17 -12.22 -7.64
C MET A 121 -0.75 -12.19 -7.07
N LEU A 122 -0.63 -11.94 -5.77
CA LEU A 122 0.52 -12.34 -4.97
C LEU A 122 0.48 -13.86 -4.77
N GLY A 123 1.55 -14.57 -5.14
CA GLY A 123 1.62 -16.02 -4.98
C GLY A 123 1.38 -16.47 -3.55
N GLU A 124 0.65 -17.57 -3.37
CA GLU A 124 0.45 -18.23 -2.08
C GLU A 124 1.81 -18.57 -1.44
N HIS A 125 1.94 -18.24 -0.15
CA HIS A 125 3.13 -18.50 0.63
C HIS A 125 2.77 -18.52 2.13
N MET A 126 3.72 -18.97 2.95
CA MET A 126 3.61 -18.91 4.40
C MET A 126 4.95 -18.55 5.04
N HIS A 127 4.90 -17.95 6.21
CA HIS A 127 6.09 -17.53 6.94
C HIS A 127 6.46 -18.56 7.99
N PHE A 128 7.66 -19.13 7.89
CA PHE A 128 8.23 -20.00 8.92
C PHE A 128 9.09 -19.19 9.88
N ALA A 129 9.32 -19.73 11.08
CA ALA A 129 10.35 -19.20 11.96
C ALA A 129 11.72 -19.37 11.29
N ALA A 130 12.56 -18.33 11.42
CA ALA A 130 13.94 -18.35 10.98
C ALA A 130 14.87 -18.47 12.19
N GLU A 131 16.16 -18.66 11.94
CA GLU A 131 17.15 -18.62 13.01
C GLU A 131 17.06 -17.27 13.75
N ASN A 132 16.84 -17.34 15.07
CA ASN A 132 16.67 -16.18 15.97
C ASN A 132 15.43 -15.29 15.74
N ASN A 133 14.57 -15.61 14.77
CA ASN A 133 13.39 -14.81 14.45
C ASN A 133 12.11 -15.65 14.46
N PRO A 134 11.04 -15.20 15.15
CA PRO A 134 9.76 -15.89 15.09
C PRO A 134 9.17 -15.84 13.68
N ALA A 135 8.18 -16.69 13.42
CA ALA A 135 7.40 -16.60 12.18
C ALA A 135 6.81 -15.19 12.03
N LYS A 136 6.94 -14.60 10.84
CA LYS A 136 6.41 -13.26 10.57
C LYS A 136 4.89 -13.26 10.72
N MET A 137 4.40 -12.42 11.64
CA MET A 137 2.99 -12.07 11.72
C MET A 137 2.79 -10.76 10.96
N GLU A 138 1.86 -10.74 10.02
CA GLU A 138 1.63 -9.58 9.17
C GLU A 138 0.18 -9.10 9.23
N GLY A 139 0.02 -7.77 9.19
CA GLY A 139 -1.26 -7.10 9.02
C GLY A 139 -1.26 -6.36 7.70
N TRP A 140 -2.39 -6.40 7.01
CA TRP A 140 -2.57 -5.76 5.71
C TRP A 140 -3.49 -4.57 5.84
N LEU A 141 -3.01 -3.39 5.42
CA LEU A 141 -3.82 -2.18 5.31
C LEU A 141 -3.95 -1.80 3.83
N ILE A 142 -5.16 -1.87 3.30
CA ILE A 142 -5.43 -1.43 1.94
C ILE A 142 -5.48 0.10 1.92
N ARG A 143 -4.47 0.72 1.31
CA ARG A 143 -4.38 2.17 1.17
C ARG A 143 -5.08 2.69 -0.08
N HIS A 144 -5.06 1.90 -1.16
CA HIS A 144 -5.65 2.24 -2.44
C HIS A 144 -6.24 0.99 -3.12
N GLY A 145 -7.30 1.18 -3.90
CA GLY A 145 -7.94 0.10 -4.66
C GLY A 145 -8.69 -0.90 -3.78
N LYS A 146 -8.64 -2.17 -4.16
CA LYS A 146 -9.32 -3.29 -3.49
C LYS A 146 -8.44 -4.54 -3.59
N SER A 147 -8.31 -5.27 -2.49
CA SER A 147 -7.64 -6.57 -2.46
C SER A 147 -8.53 -7.60 -1.77
N TYR A 148 -8.42 -8.85 -2.20
CA TYR A 148 -9.00 -10.00 -1.52
C TYR A 148 -7.84 -10.81 -0.93
N VAL A 149 -7.84 -10.97 0.38
CA VAL A 149 -6.81 -11.73 1.09
C VAL A 149 -7.40 -13.09 1.44
N ALA A 150 -6.74 -14.14 0.96
CA ALA A 150 -7.08 -15.52 1.27
C ALA A 150 -6.07 -16.09 2.28
N GLY A 151 -6.53 -17.00 3.14
CA GLY A 151 -5.71 -17.67 4.13
C GLY A 151 -6.30 -19.01 4.52
N VAL A 152 -5.66 -19.71 5.46
CA VAL A 152 -6.14 -20.99 5.97
C VAL A 152 -7.49 -20.82 6.66
N GLY A 153 -8.48 -21.62 6.28
CA GLY A 153 -9.82 -21.57 6.85
C GLY A 153 -10.84 -22.38 6.04
N GLU A 154 -12.13 -22.17 6.33
CA GLU A 154 -13.22 -22.73 5.53
C GLU A 154 -13.19 -22.18 4.11
N ASN A 155 -13.31 -23.06 3.12
CA ASN A 155 -13.33 -22.64 1.73
C ASN A 155 -14.63 -21.91 1.42
N ASN A 156 -14.51 -20.61 1.12
CA ASN A 156 -15.61 -19.75 0.68
C ASN A 156 -15.36 -19.15 -0.71
N ARG A 157 -14.38 -19.65 -1.47
CA ARG A 157 -13.93 -19.05 -2.74
C ARG A 157 -15.07 -18.92 -3.75
N ASP A 158 -16.01 -19.86 -3.77
CA ASP A 158 -17.15 -19.84 -4.69
C ASP A 158 -18.08 -18.63 -4.46
N GLN A 159 -17.99 -17.97 -3.30
CA GLN A 159 -18.70 -16.72 -3.00
C GLN A 159 -18.01 -15.48 -3.59
N PHE A 160 -16.76 -15.62 -4.07
CA PHE A 160 -15.93 -14.55 -4.61
C PHE A 160 -15.41 -14.91 -6.02
N PRO A 161 -16.29 -15.05 -7.04
CA PRO A 161 -15.89 -15.48 -8.39
C PRO A 161 -14.88 -14.55 -9.08
N GLN A 162 -14.74 -13.32 -8.61
CA GLN A 162 -13.73 -12.36 -9.06
C GLN A 162 -12.30 -12.67 -8.58
N VAL A 163 -12.13 -13.55 -7.59
CA VAL A 163 -10.82 -14.01 -7.10
C VAL A 163 -10.38 -15.19 -7.95
N VAL A 164 -9.58 -14.90 -8.97
CA VAL A 164 -9.07 -15.89 -9.93
C VAL A 164 -7.63 -16.25 -9.56
N VAL A 165 -7.35 -17.55 -9.39
CA VAL A 165 -5.98 -18.06 -9.23
C VAL A 165 -5.41 -18.34 -10.63
N PRO A 166 -4.32 -17.67 -11.05
CA PRO A 166 -3.69 -17.93 -12.34
C PRO A 166 -3.22 -19.38 -12.43
N LYS A 167 -3.42 -20.01 -13.60
CA LYS A 167 -2.98 -21.41 -13.82
C LYS A 167 -1.48 -21.58 -13.60
N THR A 168 -0.72 -20.52 -13.89
CA THR A 168 0.75 -20.44 -13.75
C THR A 168 1.23 -20.54 -12.29
N HIS A 169 0.36 -20.30 -11.31
CA HIS A 169 0.71 -20.35 -9.90
C HIS A 169 1.27 -21.72 -9.48
N TRP A 170 0.58 -22.80 -9.82
CA TRP A 170 0.96 -24.15 -9.42
C TRP A 170 1.77 -24.93 -10.46
N THR A 171 1.94 -24.40 -11.68
CA THR A 171 2.75 -25.07 -12.70
C THR A 171 4.23 -24.74 -12.53
N VAL A 172 5.09 -25.75 -12.53
CA VAL A 172 6.54 -25.56 -12.67
C VAL A 172 6.84 -25.25 -14.14
N ARG A 173 7.71 -24.27 -14.37
CA ARG A 173 8.19 -23.90 -15.70
C ARG A 173 9.40 -24.74 -16.10
#